data_AF-A0A3L7VID8-F1
#
_entry.id   AF-A0A3L7VID8-F1
#
_cell.length_a   1.000
_cell.length_b   1.000
_cell.length_c   1.000
_cell.angle_alpha   90.00
_cell.angle_beta   90.00
_cell.angle_gamma   90.00
#
_symmetry.space_group_name_H-M   'P 1'
#
loop_
_entity.id
_entity.type
_entity.pdbx_description
1 polymer ?
#
loop_
_entity_poly.entity_id
_entity_poly.type
_entity_poly.pdbx_seq_one_letter_code
_entity_poly.pdbx_strand_id
1 'polypeptide(L)'
;MNAARPARNFLAPGERRRLFWMLVPAGVALIVVLGWVERTWFPRPRGGQPQVDTRLEAVAGRGPQGDEVVIERDPVPLEHPAMAALSASLDSLAKVRDATVFRDADNDAWFQTWTTLRDVGLDGLRRARPQQVGFRELFGQPRSFRGRLVRMQGTLHRAEQLTAPRNDYGVESYWQCWMEPAGGPASPVVVQCLALPAGMPSGMDIEEPVEILGYFFKNYAYNAADAIRVAPLIMTLEPIRLPSGPAASRGPSGTGDLLPAVAAAARVATKPGSSLESFLAIKQIAVGDRAAVDAAAPWGEDQERVLVRVISRLAAPAPLLARWRDDA
;
A
#
# COMPACT_ATOMS: atom_id res chain seq x y z
N MET A 1 -48.04 -11.98 -48.97
CA MET A 1 -47.18 -12.91 -48.21
C MET A 1 -45.77 -12.35 -48.14
N ASN A 2 -45.36 -11.82 -46.99
CA ASN A 2 -43.99 -11.32 -46.77
C ASN A 2 -43.17 -12.42 -46.09
N ALA A 3 -42.18 -12.97 -46.80
CA ALA A 3 -41.26 -13.96 -46.27
C ALA A 3 -40.31 -13.29 -45.27
N ALA A 4 -40.45 -13.62 -43.99
CA ALA A 4 -39.53 -13.17 -42.94
C ALA A 4 -38.14 -13.77 -43.20
N ARG A 5 -37.12 -12.92 -43.30
CA ARG A 5 -35.72 -13.33 -43.45
C ARG A 5 -35.26 -14.05 -42.17
N PRO A 6 -34.56 -15.20 -42.26
CA PRO A 6 -34.10 -15.91 -41.07
C PRO A 6 -33.07 -15.07 -40.29
N ALA A 7 -33.17 -15.09 -38.96
CA ALA A 7 -32.25 -14.40 -38.06
C ALA A 7 -30.83 -14.97 -38.21
N ARG A 8 -29.84 -14.08 -38.38
CA ARG A 8 -28.43 -14.47 -38.52
C ARG A 8 -27.91 -14.98 -37.17
N ASN A 9 -27.34 -16.18 -37.18
CA ASN A 9 -26.85 -16.85 -35.98
C ASN A 9 -25.37 -16.56 -35.75
N PHE A 10 -25.08 -15.40 -35.17
CA PHE A 10 -23.73 -14.87 -34.89
C PHE A 10 -22.84 -15.77 -34.00
N LEU A 11 -23.41 -16.82 -33.41
CA LEU A 11 -22.71 -17.77 -32.55
C LEU A 11 -22.21 -19.01 -33.30
N ALA A 12 -22.55 -19.18 -34.58
CA ALA A 12 -22.10 -20.31 -35.39
C ALA A 12 -20.57 -20.32 -35.57
N PRO A 13 -19.90 -21.49 -35.52
CA PRO A 13 -18.43 -21.59 -35.56
C PRO A 13 -17.78 -20.89 -36.77
N GLY A 14 -18.46 -20.87 -37.92
CA GLY A 14 -17.99 -20.18 -39.13
C GLY A 14 -18.11 -18.66 -39.07
N GLU A 15 -19.15 -18.12 -38.40
CA GLU A 15 -19.34 -16.67 -38.24
C GLU A 15 -18.42 -16.08 -37.18
N ARG A 16 -18.07 -16.83 -36.12
CA ARG A 16 -17.07 -16.43 -35.12
C ARG A 16 -15.69 -16.20 -35.74
N ARG A 17 -15.25 -17.09 -36.64
CA ARG A 17 -13.96 -16.95 -37.32
C ARG A 17 -13.93 -15.75 -38.25
N ARG A 18 -15.05 -15.46 -38.91
CA ARG A 18 -15.20 -14.27 -39.78
C ARG A 18 -15.22 -12.97 -38.97
N LEU A 19 -15.95 -12.92 -37.86
CA LEU A 19 -15.99 -11.77 -36.96
C LEU A 19 -14.63 -11.51 -36.30
N PHE A 20 -13.93 -12.56 -35.88
CA PHE A 20 -12.58 -12.47 -35.32
C PHE A 20 -11.60 -11.84 -36.32
N TRP A 21 -11.55 -12.34 -37.56
CA TRP A 21 -10.69 -11.78 -38.60
C TRP A 21 -11.13 -10.39 -39.10
N MET A 22 -12.38 -9.97 -38.84
CA MET A 22 -12.87 -8.64 -39.19
C MET A 22 -12.60 -7.60 -38.10
N LEU A 23 -12.71 -7.97 -36.82
CA LEU A 23 -12.63 -7.04 -35.68
C LEU A 23 -11.21 -6.92 -35.10
N VAL A 24 -10.44 -8.00 -35.08
CA VAL A 24 -9.08 -8.01 -34.52
C VAL A 24 -8.13 -7.04 -35.24
N PRO A 25 -8.06 -7.00 -36.60
CA PRO A 25 -7.17 -6.04 -37.26
C PRO A 25 -7.59 -4.58 -37.03
N ALA A 26 -8.88 -4.29 -36.92
CA ALA A 26 -9.38 -2.95 -36.57
C ALA A 26 -9.01 -2.55 -35.13
N GLY A 27 -9.09 -3.49 -34.18
CA GLY A 27 -8.66 -3.27 -32.80
C GLY A 27 -7.15 -3.04 -32.67
N VAL A 28 -6.35 -3.81 -33.40
CA VAL A 28 -4.89 -3.61 -33.45
C VAL A 28 -4.53 -2.26 -34.06
N ALA A 29 -5.18 -1.87 -35.16
CA ALA A 29 -5.00 -0.56 -35.78
C ALA A 29 -5.36 0.58 -34.80
N LEU A 30 -6.45 0.43 -34.05
CA LEU A 30 -6.86 1.41 -33.04
C LEU A 30 -5.81 1.55 -31.92
N ILE A 31 -5.23 0.44 -31.43
CA ILE A 31 -4.16 0.47 -30.41
C ILE A 31 -2.91 1.16 -30.95
N VAL A 32 -2.53 0.90 -32.20
CA VAL A 32 -1.38 1.56 -32.84
C VAL A 32 -1.62 3.06 -33.00
N VAL A 33 -2.82 3.47 -33.42
CA VAL A 33 -3.20 4.88 -33.54
C VAL A 33 -3.21 5.56 -32.17
N LEU A 34 -3.77 4.92 -31.13
CA LEU A 34 -3.73 5.46 -29.76
C LEU A 34 -2.29 5.61 -29.25
N GLY A 35 -1.42 4.61 -29.49
CA GLY A 35 0.00 4.70 -29.12
C GLY A 35 0.75 5.79 -29.88
N TRP A 36 0.39 6.05 -31.14
CA TRP A 36 0.93 7.16 -31.92
C TRP A 36 0.45 8.52 -31.41
N VAL A 37 -0.84 8.65 -31.08
CA VAL A 37 -1.44 9.86 -30.48
C VAL A 37 -0.81 10.15 -29.11
N GLU A 38 -0.62 9.13 -28.26
CA GLU A 38 0.03 9.30 -26.96
C GLU A 38 1.43 9.89 -27.13
N ARG A 39 2.20 9.34 -28.08
CA ARG A 39 3.58 9.76 -28.34
C ARG A 39 3.70 11.14 -28.99
N THR A 40 2.70 11.56 -29.77
CA THR A 40 2.71 12.84 -30.49
C THR A 40 2.16 13.99 -29.64
N TRP A 41 1.11 13.75 -28.86
CA TRP A 41 0.45 14.77 -28.04
C TRP A 41 0.94 14.84 -26.60
N PHE A 42 1.53 13.75 -26.08
CA PHE A 42 2.20 13.73 -24.78
C PHE A 42 3.68 13.40 -24.98
N PRO A 43 4.50 14.35 -25.47
CA PRO A 43 5.94 14.16 -25.50
C PRO A 43 6.42 13.93 -24.07
N ARG A 44 6.73 12.67 -23.73
CA ARG A 44 7.43 12.36 -22.49
C ARG A 44 8.73 13.16 -22.53
N PRO A 45 9.02 14.03 -21.55
CA PRO A 45 10.29 14.71 -21.53
C PRO A 45 11.37 13.64 -21.57
N ARG A 46 12.17 13.62 -22.64
CA ARG A 46 13.45 12.90 -22.66
C ARG A 46 14.42 13.68 -21.78
N GLY A 47 14.13 13.71 -20.48
CA GLY A 47 15.07 14.09 -19.46
C GLY A 47 15.86 12.85 -19.11
N GLY A 48 16.90 12.54 -19.89
CA GLY A 48 18.06 11.93 -19.25
C GLY A 48 18.45 12.92 -18.17
N GLN A 49 18.29 12.55 -16.89
CA GLN A 49 18.91 13.36 -15.85
C GLN A 49 20.39 13.50 -16.25
N PRO A 50 20.96 14.71 -16.31
CA PRO A 50 22.40 14.82 -16.46
C PRO A 50 23.00 13.90 -15.41
N GLN A 51 23.79 12.93 -15.85
CA GLN A 51 24.47 12.01 -14.96
C GLN A 51 25.25 12.89 -13.99
N VAL A 52 24.74 13.03 -12.77
CA VAL A 52 25.37 13.82 -11.74
C VAL A 52 26.66 13.09 -11.45
N ASP A 53 27.77 13.63 -11.96
CA ASP A 53 29.09 13.08 -11.73
C ASP A 53 29.30 13.11 -10.21
N THR A 54 29.19 11.92 -9.61
CA THR A 54 29.22 11.72 -8.16
C THR A 54 30.66 11.67 -7.66
N ARG A 55 31.62 12.03 -8.51
CA ARG A 55 32.91 12.49 -8.07
C ARG A 55 32.68 13.84 -7.39
N LEU A 56 32.62 13.78 -6.06
CA LEU A 56 32.96 14.94 -5.24
C LEU A 56 34.23 15.53 -5.86
N GLU A 57 34.18 16.75 -6.38
CA GLU A 57 35.39 17.56 -6.42
C GLU A 57 35.92 17.46 -5.00
N ALA A 58 37.05 16.77 -4.84
CA ALA A 58 37.73 16.77 -3.57
C ALA A 58 37.86 18.25 -3.23
N VAL A 59 37.12 18.69 -2.21
CA VAL A 59 37.37 19.98 -1.58
C VAL A 59 38.75 19.78 -1.02
N ALA A 60 39.75 20.13 -1.83
CA ALA A 60 41.12 20.27 -1.43
C ALA A 60 41.10 21.46 -0.48
N GLY A 61 40.72 21.19 0.77
CA GLY A 61 41.05 22.07 1.87
C GLY A 61 42.53 22.39 1.78
N ARG A 62 42.90 23.58 2.24
CA ARG A 62 44.31 24.00 2.28
C ARG A 62 45.14 22.84 2.85
N GLY A 63 46.06 22.33 2.04
CA GLY A 63 46.98 21.29 2.50
C GLY A 63 47.73 21.78 3.75
N PRO A 64 48.04 20.87 4.69
CA PRO A 64 48.69 21.23 5.95
C PRO A 64 49.97 22.04 5.69
N GLN A 65 50.14 23.16 6.40
CA GLN A 65 51.35 23.99 6.28
C GLN A 65 52.32 23.66 7.42
N GLY A 66 53.52 23.17 7.08
CA GLY A 66 54.57 22.89 8.05
C GLY A 66 54.29 21.65 8.91
N ASP A 67 54.44 21.77 10.23
CA ASP A 67 54.35 20.68 11.21
C ASP A 67 52.91 20.28 11.58
N GLU A 68 51.93 20.62 10.75
CA GLU A 68 50.53 20.27 11.00
C GLU A 68 50.27 18.79 10.70
N VAL A 69 50.07 18.01 11.76
CA VAL A 69 49.75 16.58 11.66
C VAL A 69 48.27 16.42 11.37
N VAL A 70 47.95 15.96 10.16
CA VAL A 70 46.60 15.48 9.83
C VAL A 70 46.39 14.18 10.59
N ILE A 71 45.61 14.25 11.68
CA ILE A 71 45.10 13.06 12.35
C ILE A 71 44.02 12.50 11.43
N GLU A 72 44.42 11.60 10.53
CA GLU A 72 43.48 10.73 9.84
C GLU A 72 42.79 9.93 10.95
N ARG A 73 41.57 10.36 11.28
CA ARG A 73 40.74 9.65 12.24
C ARG A 73 40.59 8.27 11.63
N ASP A 74 41.19 7.25 12.26
CA ASP A 74 40.99 5.86 11.87
C ASP A 74 39.50 5.73 11.51
N PRO A 75 39.16 5.23 10.31
CA PRO A 75 37.78 5.08 9.94
C PRO A 75 37.17 4.30 11.09
N VAL A 76 36.32 4.97 11.88
CA VAL A 76 35.52 4.31 12.90
C VAL A 76 34.98 3.12 12.16
N PRO A 77 35.33 1.88 12.56
CA PRO A 77 34.81 0.73 11.87
C PRO A 77 33.34 1.04 11.70
N LEU A 78 32.84 0.96 10.46
CA LEU A 78 31.43 0.76 10.30
C LEU A 78 31.20 -0.60 10.98
N GLU A 79 31.07 -0.57 12.31
CA GLU A 79 30.16 -1.40 13.04
C GLU A 79 28.87 -1.15 12.27
N HIS A 80 28.67 -1.95 11.22
CA HIS A 80 27.35 -2.32 10.80
C HIS A 80 26.78 -2.84 12.11
N PRO A 81 25.94 -2.07 12.82
CA PRO A 81 25.46 -2.48 14.13
C PRO A 81 24.90 -3.86 13.91
N ALA A 82 25.63 -4.87 14.43
CA ALA A 82 25.69 -6.22 13.90
C ALA A 82 24.30 -6.63 13.43
N MET A 83 24.04 -6.72 12.11
CA MET A 83 22.71 -6.98 11.51
C MET A 83 21.63 -7.02 12.58
N ALA A 84 21.20 -5.84 13.10
CA ALA A 84 20.28 -5.81 14.23
C ALA A 84 19.17 -6.82 13.92
N ALA A 85 19.07 -7.88 14.73
CA ALA A 85 18.50 -9.16 14.31
C ALA A 85 17.23 -8.92 13.51
N LEU A 86 17.24 -9.37 12.24
CA LEU A 86 16.12 -9.17 11.34
C LEU A 86 14.84 -9.61 12.05
N SER A 87 13.74 -8.90 11.79
CA SER A 87 12.47 -9.18 12.45
C SER A 87 11.95 -10.59 12.21
N ALA A 88 12.37 -11.21 11.11
CA ALA A 88 12.01 -12.55 10.68
C ALA A 88 13.18 -13.18 9.93
N SER A 89 13.10 -14.49 9.70
CA SER A 89 14.06 -15.23 8.89
C SER A 89 14.16 -14.67 7.46
N LEU A 90 15.36 -14.76 6.87
CA LEU A 90 15.58 -14.32 5.49
C LEU A 90 14.65 -15.02 4.49
N ASP A 91 14.40 -16.31 4.69
CA ASP A 91 13.50 -17.10 3.84
C ASP A 91 12.06 -16.58 3.88
N SER A 92 11.55 -16.27 5.07
CA SER A 92 10.22 -15.67 5.22
C SER A 92 10.16 -14.26 4.61
N LEU A 93 11.18 -13.43 4.86
CA LEU A 93 11.25 -12.05 4.32
C LEU A 93 11.40 -12.03 2.79
N ALA A 94 12.00 -13.06 2.19
CA ALA A 94 12.14 -13.20 0.74
C ALA A 94 10.79 -13.46 0.04
N LYS A 95 9.81 -14.08 0.73
CA LYS A 95 8.46 -14.31 0.21
C LYS A 95 7.63 -13.02 0.14
N VAL A 96 7.95 -12.04 0.98
CA VAL A 96 7.22 -10.77 1.06
C VAL A 96 7.33 -9.99 -0.25
N ARG A 97 6.20 -9.48 -0.76
CA ARG A 97 6.19 -8.67 -2.00
C ARG A 97 5.66 -7.27 -1.78
N ASP A 98 6.47 -6.27 -2.16
CA ASP A 98 6.05 -4.87 -2.18
C ASP A 98 4.93 -4.60 -3.18
N ALA A 99 4.23 -3.46 -3.00
CA ALA A 99 3.12 -3.00 -3.83
C ALA A 99 2.00 -4.03 -4.00
N THR A 100 1.83 -4.89 -2.99
CA THR A 100 0.71 -5.83 -2.92
C THR A 100 -0.05 -5.63 -1.62
N VAL A 101 -1.33 -6.01 -1.64
CA VAL A 101 -2.11 -6.19 -0.41
C VAL A 101 -1.46 -7.26 0.49
N PHE A 102 -2.00 -7.45 1.68
CA PHE A 102 -1.51 -8.51 2.56
C PHE A 102 -1.86 -9.88 1.95
N ARG A 103 -0.85 -10.73 1.79
CA ARG A 103 -0.98 -12.06 1.17
C ARG A 103 -0.72 -13.14 2.20
N ASP A 104 -1.26 -14.34 1.98
CA ASP A 104 -0.96 -15.49 2.83
C ASP A 104 0.54 -15.83 2.86
N ALA A 105 1.24 -15.59 1.74
CA ALA A 105 2.69 -15.77 1.66
C ALA A 105 3.49 -14.77 2.52
N ASP A 106 2.88 -13.68 2.98
CA ASP A 106 3.49 -12.71 3.88
C ASP A 106 3.34 -13.13 5.37
N ASN A 107 2.45 -14.07 5.68
CA ASN A 107 2.06 -14.43 7.05
C ASN A 107 3.25 -14.90 7.91
N ASP A 108 4.11 -15.79 7.40
CA ASP A 108 5.25 -16.30 8.15
C ASP A 108 6.14 -15.16 8.67
N ALA A 109 6.49 -14.22 7.79
CA ALA A 109 7.34 -13.08 8.12
C ALA A 109 6.64 -12.12 9.08
N TRP A 110 5.33 -11.94 8.91
CA TRP A 110 4.50 -11.09 9.76
C TRP A 110 4.43 -11.61 11.20
N PHE A 111 4.14 -12.90 11.38
CA PHE A 111 4.06 -13.52 12.70
C PHE A 111 5.43 -13.62 13.39
N GLN A 112 6.50 -13.93 12.64
CA GLN A 112 7.85 -13.87 13.18
C GLN A 112 8.21 -12.46 13.63
N THR A 113 7.82 -11.43 12.88
CA THR A 113 8.03 -10.03 13.27
C THR A 113 7.32 -9.68 14.56
N TRP A 114 6.07 -10.12 14.76
CA TRP A 114 5.36 -9.93 16.04
C TRP A 114 6.04 -10.65 17.20
N THR A 115 6.53 -11.86 16.97
CA THR A 115 7.24 -12.64 17.99
C THR A 115 8.53 -11.94 18.39
N THR A 116 9.36 -11.53 17.42
CA THR A 116 10.57 -10.74 17.67
C THR A 116 10.26 -9.44 18.41
N LEU A 117 9.21 -8.71 18.02
CA LEU A 117 8.81 -7.50 18.71
C LEU A 117 8.47 -7.78 20.19
N ARG A 118 7.67 -8.81 20.48
CA ARG A 118 7.32 -9.21 21.86
C ARG A 118 8.54 -9.63 22.68
N ASP A 119 9.42 -10.43 22.09
CA ASP A 119 10.60 -10.97 22.76
C ASP A 119 11.63 -9.88 23.10
N VAL A 120 11.84 -8.94 22.17
CA VAL A 120 12.80 -7.84 22.35
C VAL A 120 12.26 -6.81 23.34
N GLY A 121 10.96 -6.51 23.29
CA GLY A 121 10.34 -5.48 24.12
C GLY A 121 10.77 -4.05 23.76
N LEU A 122 10.01 -3.04 24.19
CA LEU A 122 10.27 -1.64 23.83
C LEU A 122 11.66 -1.15 24.28
N ASP A 123 12.10 -1.56 25.46
CA ASP A 123 13.43 -1.21 25.99
C ASP A 123 14.58 -1.92 25.24
N GLY A 124 14.32 -3.12 24.70
CA GLY A 124 15.26 -3.76 23.79
C GLY A 124 15.40 -2.99 22.48
N LEU A 125 14.27 -2.56 21.90
CA LEU A 125 14.26 -1.77 20.66
C LEU A 125 14.99 -0.44 20.83
N ARG A 126 14.81 0.25 21.97
CA ARG A 126 15.55 1.48 22.30
C ARG A 126 17.06 1.25 22.39
N ARG A 127 17.48 0.18 23.08
CA ARG A 127 18.91 -0.18 23.24
C ARG A 127 19.57 -0.56 21.93
N ALA A 128 18.83 -1.12 20.98
CA ALA A 128 19.33 -1.51 19.67
C ALA A 128 19.72 -0.32 18.75
N ARG A 129 19.56 0.94 19.20
CA ARG A 129 19.92 2.17 18.47
C ARG A 129 19.37 2.18 17.03
N PRO A 130 18.04 2.17 16.87
CA PRO A 130 17.39 2.09 15.57
C PRO A 130 17.80 3.25 14.66
N GLN A 131 18.02 2.93 13.38
CA GLN A 131 18.36 3.94 12.38
C GLN A 131 17.18 4.91 12.18
N GLN A 132 17.44 6.22 12.28
CA GLN A 132 16.47 7.23 11.87
C GLN A 132 16.26 7.15 10.35
N VAL A 133 15.01 7.04 9.91
CA VAL A 133 14.64 6.97 8.50
C VAL A 133 13.52 7.94 8.15
N GLY A 134 13.51 8.38 6.89
CA GLY A 134 12.43 9.16 6.29
C GLY A 134 11.57 8.35 5.31
N PHE A 135 10.45 8.93 4.89
CA PHE A 135 9.53 8.29 3.94
C PHE A 135 10.23 7.84 2.65
N ARG A 136 11.04 8.73 2.04
CA ARG A 136 11.68 8.48 0.74
C ARG A 136 12.64 7.29 0.78
N GLU A 137 13.31 7.08 1.92
CA GLU A 137 14.24 5.97 2.10
C GLU A 137 13.50 4.64 2.15
N LEU A 138 12.47 4.52 3.00
CA LEU A 138 11.67 3.31 3.10
C LEU A 138 10.92 3.01 1.80
N PHE A 139 10.27 4.02 1.22
CA PHE A 139 9.48 3.87 0.01
C PHE A 139 10.35 3.55 -1.21
N GLY A 140 11.47 4.24 -1.37
CA GLY A 140 12.36 4.09 -2.52
C GLY A 140 13.28 2.87 -2.45
N GLN A 141 13.60 2.38 -1.24
CA GLN A 141 14.57 1.29 -1.04
C GLN A 141 14.01 0.18 -0.14
N PRO A 142 12.81 -0.38 -0.43
CA PRO A 142 12.15 -1.31 0.47
C PRO A 142 12.98 -2.57 0.74
N ARG A 143 13.76 -3.05 -0.25
CA ARG A 143 14.63 -4.22 -0.09
C ARG A 143 15.75 -4.00 0.92
N SER A 144 16.29 -2.78 1.01
CA SER A 144 17.40 -2.44 1.91
C SER A 144 16.98 -2.30 3.37
N PHE A 145 15.69 -2.06 3.61
CA PHE A 145 15.13 -1.86 4.95
C PHE A 145 14.24 -3.03 5.42
N ARG A 146 13.90 -3.97 4.55
CA ARG A 146 13.00 -5.09 4.89
C ARG A 146 13.51 -5.88 6.09
N GLY A 147 12.65 -6.01 7.11
CA GLY A 147 12.94 -6.69 8.35
C GLY A 147 13.96 -5.98 9.25
N ARG A 148 14.39 -4.75 8.90
CA ARG A 148 15.36 -3.99 9.69
C ARG A 148 14.66 -3.04 10.66
N LEU A 149 15.28 -2.88 11.82
CA LEU A 149 14.80 -2.00 12.87
C LEU A 149 15.04 -0.53 12.46
N VAL A 150 13.98 0.26 12.51
CA VAL A 150 13.96 1.67 12.09
C VAL A 150 13.27 2.54 13.12
N ARG A 151 13.61 3.83 13.10
CA ARG A 151 12.98 4.89 13.87
C ARG A 151 12.42 5.95 12.93
N MET A 152 11.14 6.27 13.09
CA MET A 152 10.48 7.32 12.32
C MET A 152 9.57 8.16 13.21
N GLN A 153 9.57 9.48 13.01
CA GLN A 153 8.67 10.41 13.70
C GLN A 153 7.57 10.87 12.75
N GLY A 154 6.41 11.20 13.30
CA GLY A 154 5.27 11.67 12.53
C GLY A 154 4.06 11.96 13.40
N THR A 155 2.93 12.20 12.77
CA THR A 155 1.64 12.44 13.43
C THR A 155 0.66 11.34 13.03
N LEU A 156 0.08 10.63 14.00
CA LEU A 156 -1.02 9.70 13.71
C LEU A 156 -2.29 10.49 13.44
N HIS A 157 -2.95 10.14 12.34
CA HIS A 157 -4.23 10.70 11.92
C HIS A 157 -5.40 9.73 12.07
N ARG A 158 -5.10 8.44 12.18
CA ARG A 158 -6.09 7.37 12.38
C ARG A 158 -5.46 6.20 13.12
N ALA A 159 -6.23 5.57 14.00
CA ALA A 159 -5.87 4.31 14.66
C ALA A 159 -7.12 3.44 14.81
N GLU A 160 -7.12 2.28 14.16
CA GLU A 160 -8.25 1.34 14.15
C GLU A 160 -7.79 -0.05 14.54
N GLN A 161 -8.56 -0.73 15.38
CA GLN A 161 -8.28 -2.12 15.75
C GLN A 161 -8.84 -3.06 14.70
N LEU A 162 -8.01 -3.97 14.22
CA LEU A 162 -8.35 -5.00 13.24
C LEU A 162 -8.19 -6.38 13.89
N THR A 163 -9.05 -7.32 13.47
CA THR A 163 -8.90 -8.73 13.84
C THR A 163 -7.77 -9.36 13.03
N ALA A 164 -6.86 -10.04 13.71
CA ALA A 164 -5.80 -10.76 13.05
C ALA A 164 -6.35 -12.01 12.32
N PRO A 165 -5.72 -12.43 11.20
CA PRO A 165 -6.00 -13.74 10.62
C PRO A 165 -5.77 -14.85 11.65
N ARG A 166 -6.48 -15.98 11.53
CA ARG A 166 -6.23 -17.15 12.40
C ARG A 166 -4.76 -17.53 12.33
N ASN A 167 -4.16 -17.72 13.50
CA ASN A 167 -2.75 -17.99 13.62
C ASN A 167 -2.45 -18.77 14.90
N ASP A 168 -1.32 -19.49 14.88
CA ASP A 168 -0.86 -20.31 15.99
C ASP A 168 -0.07 -19.49 17.04
N TYR A 169 0.04 -18.18 16.84
CA TYR A 169 0.89 -17.27 17.63
C TYR A 169 0.12 -16.47 18.71
N GLY A 170 -1.20 -16.71 18.81
CA GLY A 170 -2.08 -16.07 19.80
C GLY A 170 -2.31 -14.58 19.56
N VAL A 171 -2.06 -14.06 18.35
CA VAL A 171 -2.37 -12.67 18.01
C VAL A 171 -3.83 -12.61 17.59
N GLU A 172 -4.71 -12.08 18.43
CA GLU A 172 -6.16 -12.01 18.11
C GLU A 172 -6.53 -10.72 17.38
N SER A 173 -5.87 -9.62 17.75
CA SER A 173 -6.10 -8.30 17.18
C SER A 173 -4.81 -7.50 17.13
N TYR A 174 -4.79 -6.50 16.27
CA TYR A 174 -3.73 -5.53 16.16
C TYR A 174 -4.32 -4.18 15.74
N TRP A 175 -3.62 -3.10 16.03
CA TRP A 175 -3.99 -1.76 15.62
C TRP A 175 -3.32 -1.44 14.29
N GLN A 176 -4.09 -0.88 13.36
CA GLN A 176 -3.58 -0.27 12.14
C GLN A 176 -3.75 1.24 12.23
N CYS A 177 -2.61 1.93 12.26
CA CYS A 177 -2.53 3.37 12.34
C CYS A 177 -2.03 3.96 11.03
N TRP A 178 -2.47 5.19 10.75
CA TRP A 178 -2.05 5.96 9.59
C TRP A 178 -1.29 7.18 10.08
N MET A 179 -0.02 7.23 9.73
CA MET A 179 0.91 8.26 10.19
C MET A 179 1.30 9.17 9.02
N GLU A 180 1.24 10.47 9.21
CA GLU A 180 1.95 11.41 8.36
C GLU A 180 3.42 11.51 8.82
N PRO A 181 4.39 11.20 7.95
CA PRO A 181 5.81 11.23 8.33
C PRO A 181 6.32 12.66 8.47
N ALA A 182 7.10 12.93 9.52
CA ALA A 182 7.74 14.24 9.72
C ALA A 182 8.72 14.56 8.58
N GLY A 183 8.60 15.75 7.99
CA GLY A 183 9.50 16.21 6.90
C GLY A 183 9.36 15.42 5.58
N GLY A 184 8.32 14.60 5.43
CA GLY A 184 8.04 13.82 4.23
C GLY A 184 7.02 14.48 3.28
N PRO A 185 6.72 13.84 2.14
CA PRO A 185 5.54 14.19 1.36
C PRO A 185 4.27 13.94 2.18
N ALA A 186 3.15 14.58 1.82
CA ALA A 186 1.82 14.31 2.38
C ALA A 186 1.28 12.94 1.93
N SER A 187 2.04 11.88 2.20
CA SER A 187 1.74 10.48 1.89
C SER A 187 1.91 9.67 3.17
N PRO A 188 0.94 8.79 3.49
CA PRO A 188 0.93 8.14 4.78
C PRO A 188 1.99 7.04 4.86
N VAL A 189 2.40 6.74 6.08
CA VAL A 189 3.05 5.51 6.51
C VAL A 189 2.03 4.71 7.31
N VAL A 190 1.89 3.44 6.98
CA VAL A 190 1.03 2.53 7.73
C VAL A 190 1.83 1.96 8.89
N VAL A 191 1.28 2.04 10.09
CA VAL A 191 1.90 1.50 11.29
C VAL A 191 0.99 0.41 11.83
N GLN A 192 1.48 -0.81 11.94
CA GLN A 192 0.76 -1.86 12.65
C GLN A 192 1.37 -2.02 14.04
N CYS A 193 0.53 -2.05 15.08
CA CYS A 193 1.00 -2.22 16.45
C CYS A 193 0.13 -3.18 17.27
N LEU A 194 0.72 -3.80 18.30
CA LEU A 194 0.00 -4.74 19.16
C LEU A 194 -0.78 -4.01 20.26
N ALA A 195 -0.30 -2.84 20.70
CA ALA A 195 -0.95 -2.03 21.70
C ALA A 195 -0.89 -0.54 21.33
N LEU A 196 -1.88 0.22 21.82
CA LEU A 196 -1.79 1.67 21.92
C LEU A 196 -1.49 2.03 23.38
N PRO A 197 -0.58 2.97 23.65
CA PRO A 197 -0.32 3.45 25.01
C PRO A 197 -1.59 3.93 25.71
N ALA A 198 -1.62 3.77 27.04
CA ALA A 198 -2.76 4.21 27.84
C ALA A 198 -3.06 5.71 27.61
N GLY A 199 -4.32 6.02 27.30
CA GLY A 199 -4.78 7.38 27.04
C GLY A 199 -4.41 7.93 25.65
N MET A 200 -3.91 7.11 24.73
CA MET A 200 -3.77 7.48 23.31
C MET A 200 -5.16 7.49 22.64
N PRO A 201 -5.52 8.55 21.90
CA PRO A 201 -6.77 8.56 21.16
C PRO A 201 -6.77 7.50 20.05
N SER A 202 -7.94 6.94 19.78
CA SER A 202 -8.17 6.03 18.65
C SER A 202 -9.39 6.48 17.85
N GLY A 203 -9.54 5.95 16.64
CA GLY A 203 -10.61 6.33 15.72
C GLY A 203 -10.09 6.80 14.38
N MET A 204 -10.99 7.42 13.62
CA MET A 204 -10.78 7.81 12.22
C MET A 204 -10.12 9.17 12.05
N ASP A 205 -10.15 10.00 13.09
CA ASP A 205 -9.69 11.38 13.11
C ASP A 205 -9.06 11.65 14.47
N ILE A 206 -7.73 11.57 14.52
CA ILE A 206 -6.90 11.84 15.69
C ILE A 206 -5.75 12.73 15.25
N GLU A 207 -5.10 13.44 16.17
CA GLU A 207 -3.89 14.21 15.86
C GLU A 207 -2.90 14.00 16.99
N GLU A 208 -2.06 12.97 16.85
CA GLU A 208 -1.18 12.54 17.93
C GLU A 208 0.27 12.47 17.43
N PRO A 209 1.18 13.34 17.90
CA PRO A 209 2.59 13.28 17.53
C PRO A 209 3.25 12.05 18.17
N VAL A 210 3.88 11.22 17.35
CA VAL A 210 4.48 9.95 17.78
C VAL A 210 5.87 9.73 17.20
N GLU A 211 6.63 8.91 17.92
CA GLU A 211 7.81 8.22 17.41
C GLU A 211 7.52 6.72 17.33
N ILE A 212 7.88 6.12 16.19
CA ILE A 212 7.72 4.70 15.93
C ILE A 212 9.10 4.05 15.96
N LEU A 213 9.28 3.09 16.86
CA LEU A 213 10.43 2.19 16.90
C LEU A 213 9.96 0.80 16.47
N GLY A 214 10.30 0.39 15.25
CA GLY A 214 9.73 -0.83 14.70
C GLY A 214 10.48 -1.35 13.50
N TYR A 215 10.05 -2.49 12.99
CA TYR A 215 10.65 -3.11 11.83
C TYR A 215 9.91 -2.70 10.56
N PHE A 216 10.63 -2.26 9.53
CA PHE A 216 10.02 -2.02 8.22
C PHE A 216 9.66 -3.37 7.57
N PHE A 217 8.41 -3.53 7.15
CA PHE A 217 7.91 -4.81 6.63
C PHE A 217 7.86 -4.83 5.11
N LYS A 218 7.08 -3.94 4.49
CA LYS A 218 6.90 -3.85 3.04
C LYS A 218 6.32 -2.50 2.64
N ASN A 219 6.40 -2.17 1.36
CA ASN A 219 5.50 -1.19 0.77
C ASN A 219 4.13 -1.87 0.54
N TYR A 220 3.16 -1.53 1.38
CA TYR A 220 1.83 -2.12 1.44
C TYR A 220 0.86 -1.40 0.50
N ALA A 221 0.18 -2.16 -0.36
CA ALA A 221 -0.91 -1.62 -1.17
C ALA A 221 -2.22 -1.66 -0.38
N TYR A 222 -2.96 -0.55 -0.40
CA TYR A 222 -4.21 -0.40 0.32
C TYR A 222 -5.26 0.30 -0.54
N ASN A 223 -6.53 0.10 -0.18
CA ASN A 223 -7.64 0.78 -0.81
C ASN A 223 -7.85 2.14 -0.14
N ALA A 224 -7.48 3.23 -0.83
CA ALA A 224 -7.86 4.57 -0.42
C ALA A 224 -9.27 4.89 -0.93
N ALA A 225 -9.82 6.04 -0.51
CA ALA A 225 -11.16 6.44 -0.94
C ALA A 225 -11.28 6.66 -2.46
N ASP A 226 -10.18 7.02 -3.12
CA ASP A 226 -10.13 7.36 -4.54
C ASP A 226 -9.53 6.24 -5.40
N ALA A 227 -8.42 5.65 -4.95
CA ALA A 227 -7.65 4.68 -5.72
C ALA A 227 -6.86 3.72 -4.83
N ILE A 228 -6.31 2.68 -5.44
CA ILE A 228 -5.31 1.84 -4.78
C ILE A 228 -4.03 2.67 -4.65
N ARG A 229 -3.51 2.78 -3.43
CA ARG A 229 -2.28 3.49 -3.10
C ARG A 229 -1.30 2.56 -2.43
N VAL A 230 -0.04 2.97 -2.38
CA VAL A 230 1.04 2.22 -1.74
C VAL A 230 1.68 3.10 -0.67
N ALA A 231 1.92 2.53 0.50
CA ALA A 231 2.57 3.20 1.62
C ALA A 231 3.60 2.27 2.28
N PRO A 232 4.69 2.81 2.84
CA PRO A 232 5.57 2.05 3.72
C PRO A 232 4.79 1.49 4.92
N LEU A 233 5.04 0.24 5.29
CA LEU A 233 4.45 -0.40 6.47
C LEU A 233 5.53 -0.69 7.51
N ILE A 234 5.35 -0.15 8.71
CA ILE A 234 6.21 -0.40 9.88
C ILE A 234 5.42 -1.17 10.92
N MET A 235 6.02 -2.22 11.47
CA MET A 235 5.44 -2.99 12.57
C MET A 235 6.15 -2.62 13.88
N THR A 236 5.39 -2.27 14.91
CA THR A 236 5.92 -1.85 16.23
C THR A 236 5.14 -2.54 17.35
N LEU A 237 5.68 -2.56 18.57
CA LEU A 237 4.91 -2.98 19.75
C LEU A 237 3.79 -1.97 20.05
N GLU A 238 4.19 -0.72 20.25
CA GLU A 238 3.34 0.42 20.55
C GLU A 238 4.00 1.71 20.01
N PRO A 239 3.21 2.71 19.59
CA PRO A 239 3.73 4.04 19.28
C PRO A 239 4.24 4.74 20.56
N ILE A 240 5.31 5.53 20.46
CA ILE A 240 5.80 6.36 21.57
C ILE A 240 5.19 7.76 21.41
N ARG A 241 4.36 8.20 22.36
CA ARG A 241 3.85 9.58 22.38
C ARG A 241 5.01 10.56 22.51
N LEU A 242 5.06 11.54 21.62
CA LEU A 242 5.91 12.71 21.78
C LEU A 242 5.13 13.78 22.56
N PRO A 243 5.80 14.59 23.40
CA PRO A 243 5.15 15.75 23.99
C PRO A 243 4.56 16.60 22.87
N SER A 244 3.26 16.89 22.95
CA SER A 244 2.66 17.92 22.11
C SER A 244 3.43 19.21 22.39
N GLY A 245 4.25 19.65 21.43
CA GLY A 245 4.85 20.99 21.52
C GLY A 245 3.73 22.01 21.72
N PRO A 246 4.00 23.18 22.32
CA PRO A 246 2.99 24.22 22.42
C PRO A 246 2.49 24.47 21.00
N ALA A 247 1.21 24.14 20.76
CA ALA A 247 0.53 24.48 19.53
C ALA A 247 0.87 25.95 19.27
N ALA A 248 1.57 26.24 18.18
CA ALA A 248 1.85 27.60 17.80
C ALA A 248 0.49 28.29 17.72
N SER A 249 0.17 29.06 18.76
CA SER A 249 -1.04 29.84 18.84
C SER A 249 -1.00 30.74 17.63
N ARG A 250 -1.82 30.43 16.61
CA ARG A 250 -2.17 31.42 15.60
C ARG A 250 -2.83 32.54 16.38
N GLY A 251 -2.05 33.57 16.69
CA GLY A 251 -2.54 34.76 17.35
C GLY A 251 -3.68 35.35 16.51
N PRO A 252 -4.67 36.00 17.14
CA PRO A 252 -5.74 36.67 16.43
C PRO A 252 -5.11 37.81 15.62
N SER A 253 -4.95 37.60 14.31
CA SER A 253 -4.55 38.63 13.38
C SER A 253 -5.81 39.42 13.04
N GLY A 254 -5.98 40.56 13.71
CA GLY A 254 -7.09 41.47 13.48
C GLY A 254 -6.93 42.28 12.20
N THR A 255 -8.07 42.39 11.49
CA THR A 255 -8.56 43.50 10.65
C THR A 255 -7.89 43.81 9.30
N GLY A 256 -8.70 43.73 8.25
CA GLY A 256 -8.48 44.35 6.94
C GLY A 256 -9.29 43.67 5.83
N ASP A 257 -10.51 44.18 5.58
CA ASP A 257 -11.52 43.67 4.65
C ASP A 257 -11.07 43.36 3.21
N LEU A 258 -11.69 42.34 2.59
CA LEU A 258 -12.63 42.45 1.45
C LEU A 258 -12.83 41.08 0.74
N LEU A 259 -14.08 40.57 0.83
CA LEU A 259 -14.91 39.65 -0.01
C LEU A 259 -14.32 38.86 -1.23
N PRO A 260 -14.98 37.79 -1.75
CA PRO A 260 -16.28 37.20 -1.37
C PRO A 260 -16.27 35.69 -1.09
N ALA A 261 -17.40 35.21 -0.58
CA ALA A 261 -17.74 33.81 -0.32
C ALA A 261 -17.48 32.90 -1.54
N VAL A 262 -16.56 31.94 -1.39
CA VAL A 262 -16.52 30.74 -2.24
C VAL A 262 -17.33 29.66 -1.52
N ALA A 263 -18.44 29.31 -2.17
CA ALA A 263 -19.39 28.32 -1.73
C ALA A 263 -18.71 27.04 -1.21
N ALA A 264 -19.15 26.60 -0.04
CA ALA A 264 -18.96 25.24 0.42
C ALA A 264 -19.58 24.28 -0.61
N ALA A 265 -18.74 23.71 -1.47
CA ALA A 265 -19.11 22.56 -2.25
C ALA A 265 -19.16 21.36 -1.30
N ALA A 266 -20.30 21.19 -0.63
CA ALA A 266 -20.71 19.91 -0.08
C ALA A 266 -20.71 18.92 -1.25
N ARG A 267 -19.61 18.17 -1.41
CA ARG A 267 -19.60 17.02 -2.30
C ARG A 267 -20.46 15.96 -1.64
N VAL A 268 -21.72 15.94 -2.08
CA VAL A 268 -22.63 14.80 -1.99
C VAL A 268 -21.81 13.54 -2.26
N ALA A 269 -21.72 12.68 -1.24
CA ALA A 269 -21.09 11.38 -1.33
C ALA A 269 -21.89 10.52 -2.31
N THR A 270 -21.52 10.57 -3.59
CA THR A 270 -21.93 9.57 -4.56
C THR A 270 -21.19 8.29 -4.22
N LYS A 271 -21.88 7.32 -3.60
CA LYS A 271 -21.38 5.95 -3.38
C LYS A 271 -20.77 5.40 -4.68
N PRO A 272 -19.48 5.00 -4.72
CA PRO A 272 -18.95 4.24 -5.84
C PRO A 272 -18.30 2.94 -5.36
N GLY A 273 -19.01 1.85 -5.61
CA GLY A 273 -18.53 0.48 -5.44
C GLY A 273 -19.52 -0.47 -6.13
N SER A 274 -19.82 -0.22 -7.40
CA SER A 274 -20.86 -0.96 -8.15
C SER A 274 -20.32 -1.88 -9.26
N SER A 275 -19.00 -2.04 -9.42
CA SER A 275 -18.48 -2.96 -10.43
C SER A 275 -17.90 -4.26 -9.82
N LEU A 276 -18.52 -5.37 -10.23
CA LEU A 276 -18.14 -6.75 -9.94
C LEU A 276 -16.69 -7.06 -10.36
N GLU A 277 -16.20 -6.40 -11.42
CA GLU A 277 -14.83 -6.56 -11.91
C GLU A 277 -13.79 -6.14 -10.88
N SER A 278 -14.03 -5.03 -10.16
CA SER A 278 -13.14 -4.55 -9.10
C SER A 278 -13.11 -5.53 -7.92
N PHE A 279 -14.25 -6.11 -7.56
CA PHE A 279 -14.34 -7.10 -6.48
C PHE A 279 -13.61 -8.42 -6.81
N LEU A 280 -13.73 -8.91 -8.05
CA LEU A 280 -13.07 -10.14 -8.48
C LEU A 280 -11.55 -9.97 -8.66
N ALA A 281 -11.10 -8.80 -9.11
CA ALA A 281 -9.68 -8.45 -9.17
C ALA A 281 -9.04 -8.40 -7.77
N ILE A 282 -9.76 -7.90 -6.77
CA ILE A 282 -9.32 -7.84 -5.36
C ILE A 282 -9.12 -9.24 -4.76
N LYS A 283 -9.91 -10.25 -5.17
CA LYS A 283 -9.83 -11.62 -4.64
C LYS A 283 -8.92 -12.57 -5.43
N GLN A 284 -8.28 -12.10 -6.51
CA GLN A 284 -7.49 -12.92 -7.43
C GLN A 284 -8.21 -14.19 -7.92
N ILE A 285 -9.53 -14.13 -8.12
CA ILE A 285 -10.22 -15.14 -8.94
C ILE A 285 -9.92 -14.75 -10.39
N ALA A 286 -8.87 -15.34 -10.96
CA ALA A 286 -8.42 -14.98 -12.29
C ALA A 286 -9.45 -15.47 -13.34
N VAL A 287 -9.46 -14.84 -14.52
CA VAL A 287 -10.22 -15.34 -15.68
C VAL A 287 -9.85 -16.79 -16.04
N GLY A 288 -8.64 -17.25 -15.63
CA GLY A 288 -8.21 -18.65 -15.73
C GLY A 288 -8.95 -19.61 -14.81
N ASP A 289 -9.39 -19.17 -13.62
CA ASP A 289 -10.18 -19.99 -12.70
C ASP A 289 -11.64 -20.10 -13.17
N ARG A 290 -12.12 -19.09 -13.89
CA ARG A 290 -13.41 -19.12 -14.60
C ARG A 290 -13.47 -20.24 -15.64
N ALA A 291 -12.39 -20.49 -16.38
CA ALA A 291 -12.37 -21.58 -17.35
C ALA A 291 -12.50 -22.96 -16.67
N ALA A 292 -12.00 -23.13 -15.44
CA ALA A 292 -12.16 -24.35 -14.66
C ALA A 292 -13.58 -24.50 -14.06
N VAL A 293 -14.21 -23.39 -13.69
CA VAL A 293 -15.60 -23.31 -13.21
C VAL A 293 -16.62 -23.46 -14.34
N ASP A 294 -16.38 -22.82 -15.49
CA ASP A 294 -17.21 -22.84 -16.70
C ASP A 294 -17.06 -24.16 -17.47
N ALA A 295 -15.94 -24.87 -17.32
CA ALA A 295 -15.74 -26.22 -17.87
C ALA A 295 -16.34 -27.33 -16.99
N ALA A 296 -16.72 -27.02 -15.75
CA ALA A 296 -17.47 -27.96 -14.92
C ALA A 296 -18.92 -28.00 -15.43
N ALA A 297 -19.35 -29.17 -15.91
CA ALA A 297 -20.72 -29.46 -16.33
C ALA A 297 -21.75 -29.06 -15.24
N PRO A 298 -23.06 -28.91 -15.57
CA PRO A 298 -23.99 -28.11 -14.78
C PRO A 298 -23.96 -28.51 -13.30
N TRP A 299 -23.71 -27.52 -12.46
CA TRP A 299 -23.60 -27.67 -11.02
C TRP A 299 -24.96 -28.14 -10.49
N GLY A 300 -24.97 -29.12 -9.60
CA GLY A 300 -26.21 -29.57 -8.95
C GLY A 300 -26.72 -28.51 -7.96
N GLU A 301 -28.03 -28.51 -7.70
CA GLU A 301 -28.73 -27.56 -6.79
C GLU A 301 -28.06 -27.41 -5.40
N ASP A 302 -27.36 -28.44 -4.94
CA ASP A 302 -26.66 -28.43 -3.65
C ASP A 302 -25.38 -27.59 -3.67
N GLN A 303 -24.66 -27.56 -4.79
CA GLN A 303 -23.45 -26.75 -4.94
C GLN A 303 -23.79 -25.27 -5.12
N GLU A 304 -24.89 -24.97 -5.83
CA GLU A 304 -25.41 -23.61 -5.95
C GLU A 304 -25.87 -23.04 -4.60
N ARG A 305 -26.56 -23.85 -3.78
CA ARG A 305 -26.96 -23.44 -2.43
C ARG A 305 -25.76 -23.14 -1.52
N VAL A 306 -24.70 -23.93 -1.61
CA VAL A 306 -23.46 -23.68 -0.85
C VAL A 306 -22.78 -22.39 -1.32
N LEU A 307 -22.71 -22.16 -2.63
CA LEU A 307 -22.12 -20.94 -3.20
C LEU A 307 -22.90 -19.68 -2.80
N VAL A 308 -24.23 -19.71 -2.87
CA VAL A 308 -25.10 -18.62 -2.41
C VAL A 308 -24.92 -18.35 -0.91
N ARG A 309 -24.73 -19.40 -0.11
CA ARG A 309 -24.50 -19.28 1.34
C ARG A 309 -23.13 -18.68 1.67
N VAL A 310 -22.13 -18.92 0.83
CA VAL A 310 -20.79 -18.34 0.96
C VAL A 310 -20.78 -16.88 0.49
N ILE A 311 -21.42 -16.59 -0.64
CA ILE A 311 -21.52 -15.22 -1.19
C ILE A 311 -22.36 -14.30 -0.30
N SER A 312 -23.46 -14.80 0.29
CA SER A 312 -24.27 -14.03 1.24
C SER A 312 -23.53 -13.73 2.55
N ARG A 313 -22.62 -14.61 2.99
CA ARG A 313 -21.75 -14.37 4.16
C ARG A 313 -20.58 -13.42 3.90
N LEU A 314 -20.26 -13.14 2.64
CA LEU A 314 -19.18 -12.22 2.22
C LEU A 314 -19.65 -10.77 2.06
N ALA A 315 -20.87 -10.43 2.48
CA ALA A 315 -21.45 -9.08 2.37
C ALA A 315 -21.39 -8.50 0.94
N ALA A 316 -21.67 -9.35 -0.06
CA ALA A 316 -21.70 -8.95 -1.46
C ALA A 316 -22.78 -7.86 -1.72
N PRO A 317 -22.51 -6.88 -2.60
CA PRO A 317 -23.44 -5.80 -2.87
C PRO A 317 -24.76 -6.31 -3.48
N ALA A 318 -25.88 -5.72 -3.04
CA ALA A 318 -27.27 -6.07 -3.41
C ALA A 318 -27.55 -6.37 -4.90
N PRO A 319 -27.00 -5.64 -5.90
CA PRO A 319 -27.22 -5.97 -7.32
C PRO A 319 -26.72 -7.37 -7.73
N LEU A 320 -25.78 -7.96 -7.00
CA LEU A 320 -25.26 -9.30 -7.26
C LEU A 320 -26.21 -10.39 -6.77
N LEU A 321 -26.86 -10.14 -5.63
CA LEU A 321 -27.88 -11.02 -5.04
C LEU A 321 -29.20 -10.98 -5.83
N ALA A 322 -29.50 -9.86 -6.50
CA ALA A 322 -30.73 -9.69 -7.26
C ALA A 322 -30.85 -10.65 -8.45
N ARG A 323 -29.74 -10.99 -9.12
CA ARG A 323 -29.73 -11.88 -10.30
C ARG A 323 -30.10 -13.34 -9.99
N TRP A 324 -30.03 -13.73 -8.71
CA TRP A 324 -30.25 -15.10 -8.24
C TRP A 324 -31.52 -15.23 -7.39
N ARG A 325 -32.31 -14.16 -7.31
CA ARG A 325 -33.53 -14.09 -6.51
C ARG A 325 -34.79 -14.39 -7.34
N ASP A 326 -34.66 -14.48 -8.66
CA ASP A 326 -35.76 -14.75 -9.58
C ASP A 326 -35.90 -16.25 -9.94
N ASP A 327 -34.96 -17.10 -9.52
CA ASP A 327 -34.94 -18.56 -9.76
C ASP A 327 -35.02 -19.39 -8.45
N ALA A 328 -35.60 -18.83 -7.38
CA ALA A 328 -35.90 -19.55 -6.13
C ALA A 328 -37.41 -19.70 -5.91
#